data_AF-A0A1X0REH3-F1
#
_entry.id   AF-A0A1X0REH3-F1
#
_cell.length_a   1.000
_cell.length_b   1.000
_cell.length_c   1.000
_cell.angle_alpha   90.00
_cell.angle_beta   90.00
_cell.angle_gamma   90.00
#
_symmetry.space_group_name_H-M   'P 1'
#
loop_
_entity.id
_entity.type
_entity.pdbx_description
1 polymer ?
#
loop_
_entity_poly.entity_id
_entity_poly.type
_entity_poly.pdbx_seq_one_letter_code
_entity_poly.pdbx_strand_id
1 'polypeptide(L)'
;MAELRKRLAAEEEEEREKKATKKSKPIVPTLGDFFRQRATGMNPQVTINGHIATLLTFIKPQSKVILNKDFEDPKVIMTSAPNYGNMLVASKHRLLYNIGYQINPSFQIWRRGHCRYSLEEYTTITSVHYSFKNASQDYDTVLLSTSDSTMRRMVIPKQRPLSTEEISHFLDDAGTSIRDIDHVLDLPSSATELKEEAMFFASRDMFWTSATDDFYDSTMIGGDKHLYQLTSSLRRVGSRKVRSSVFDVHFSKNQPANCYVGSRDGSIKLMDLRENTMRFNFMFEASSSVTKMAELDRHQLLTVSMDGSIDIWDNRRLRSDPVRSLKGHRNEATHNLAFDIDLDNKMLLVAGDDGHVRIWSYSNCQHNQPVWKSNKFPKPVTAAKLFIDKQFPTIQPNWSTYCKLKRHNPGLLIYSEEDDNNNIPIARYFSM
;
A
#
# COMPACT_ATOMS: atom_id res chain seq x y z
N MET A 1 76.26 8.52 -14.51
CA MET A 1 75.81 7.99 -13.21
C MET A 1 74.97 8.97 -12.40
N ALA A 2 75.37 10.24 -12.24
CA ALA A 2 74.60 11.23 -11.47
C ALA A 2 73.23 11.58 -12.11
N GLU A 3 73.17 11.68 -13.42
CA GLU A 3 71.96 12.06 -14.16
C GLU A 3 70.88 10.96 -14.15
N LEU A 4 71.31 9.69 -14.17
CA LEU A 4 70.43 8.52 -14.06
C LEU A 4 69.77 8.44 -12.67
N ARG A 5 70.52 8.75 -11.61
CA ARG A 5 69.99 8.81 -10.23
C ARG A 5 68.97 9.92 -10.06
N LYS A 6 69.15 11.06 -10.73
CA LYS A 6 68.22 12.19 -10.69
C LYS A 6 66.87 11.86 -11.36
N ARG A 7 66.90 11.07 -12.45
CA ARG A 7 65.69 10.60 -13.13
C ARG A 7 64.92 9.56 -12.31
N LEU A 8 65.61 8.60 -11.70
CA LEU A 8 65.00 7.61 -10.81
C LEU A 8 64.35 8.24 -9.58
N ALA A 9 65.01 9.24 -8.97
CA ALA A 9 64.44 9.96 -7.84
C ALA A 9 63.17 10.74 -8.23
N ALA A 10 63.15 11.35 -9.43
CA ALA A 10 61.98 12.05 -9.94
C ALA A 10 60.80 11.09 -10.25
N GLU A 11 61.08 9.91 -10.82
CA GLU A 11 60.04 8.88 -11.04
C GLU A 11 59.49 8.32 -9.73
N GLU A 12 60.33 8.10 -8.71
CA GLU A 12 59.87 7.64 -7.39
C GLU A 12 59.03 8.70 -6.67
N GLU A 13 59.36 9.98 -6.83
CA GLU A 13 58.62 11.10 -6.26
C GLU A 13 57.27 11.28 -6.97
N GLU A 14 57.23 11.15 -8.29
CA GLU A 14 56.00 11.18 -9.10
C GLU A 14 55.10 9.97 -8.79
N GLU A 15 55.66 8.79 -8.52
CA GLU A 15 54.89 7.63 -8.04
C GLU A 15 54.34 7.82 -6.63
N ARG A 16 55.09 8.46 -5.73
CA ARG A 16 54.64 8.78 -4.37
C ARG A 16 53.53 9.80 -4.39
N GLU A 17 53.61 10.83 -5.23
CA GLU A 17 52.54 11.80 -5.43
C GLU A 17 51.29 11.13 -6.04
N LYS A 18 51.44 10.27 -7.05
CA LYS A 18 50.33 9.49 -7.63
C LYS A 18 49.68 8.56 -6.60
N LYS A 19 50.44 7.98 -5.67
CA LYS A 19 49.93 7.16 -4.56
C LYS A 19 49.25 8.02 -3.47
N ALA A 20 49.75 9.23 -3.19
CA ALA A 20 49.14 10.17 -2.24
C ALA A 20 47.83 10.81 -2.77
N THR A 21 47.69 10.97 -4.09
CA THR A 21 46.47 11.49 -4.73
C THR A 21 45.39 10.42 -4.99
N LYS A 22 45.65 9.14 -4.70
CA LYS A 22 44.59 8.13 -4.66
C LYS A 22 43.71 8.40 -3.45
N LYS A 23 42.75 9.33 -3.61
CA LYS A 23 41.61 9.47 -2.72
C LYS A 23 41.08 8.05 -2.46
N SER A 24 41.05 7.65 -1.18
CA SER A 24 40.32 6.46 -0.78
C SER A 24 38.96 6.54 -1.45
N LYS A 25 38.55 5.45 -2.12
CA LYS A 25 37.19 5.38 -2.66
C LYS A 25 36.28 5.79 -1.50
N PRO A 26 35.36 6.76 -1.68
CA PRO A 26 34.45 7.11 -0.61
C PRO A 26 33.81 5.81 -0.17
N ILE A 27 33.97 5.46 1.11
CA ILE A 27 33.33 4.29 1.68
C ILE A 27 31.85 4.53 1.44
N VAL A 28 31.27 3.78 0.51
CA VAL A 28 29.84 3.91 0.20
C VAL A 28 29.13 3.50 1.50
N PRO A 29 28.40 4.42 2.15
CA PRO A 29 27.75 4.11 3.41
C PRO A 29 26.81 2.93 3.20
N THR A 30 26.88 1.95 4.10
CA THR A 30 25.99 0.79 4.00
C THR A 30 24.58 1.18 4.44
N LEU A 31 23.58 0.45 3.95
CA LEU A 31 22.16 0.69 4.28
C LEU A 31 21.91 0.75 5.80
N GLY A 32 22.65 -0.04 6.58
CA GLY A 32 22.59 -0.05 8.04
C GLY A 32 23.06 1.26 8.68
N ASP A 33 24.01 1.96 8.05
CA ASP A 33 24.52 3.25 8.54
C ASP A 33 23.52 4.38 8.25
N PHE A 34 22.83 4.34 7.10
CA PHE A 34 21.79 5.30 6.72
C PHE A 34 20.57 5.23 7.64
N PHE A 35 20.07 4.01 7.93
CA PHE A 35 18.96 3.82 8.86
C PHE A 35 19.37 4.05 10.33
N ARG A 36 20.62 3.73 10.72
CA ARG A 36 21.15 4.07 12.06
C ARG A 36 21.29 5.57 12.28
N GLN A 37 21.76 6.32 11.30
CA GLN A 37 21.86 7.79 11.38
C GLN A 37 20.49 8.47 11.53
N ARG A 38 19.45 7.88 10.95
CA ARG A 38 18.05 8.30 11.14
C ARG A 38 17.51 7.92 12.52
N ALA A 39 17.84 6.73 13.02
CA ALA A 39 17.44 6.30 14.37
C ALA A 39 18.12 7.08 15.49
N THR A 40 19.31 7.65 15.26
CA THR A 40 20.05 8.48 16.22
C THR A 40 19.75 9.99 16.15
N GLY A 41 18.85 10.42 15.27
CA GLY A 41 18.36 11.81 15.23
C GLY A 41 19.33 12.84 14.65
N MET A 42 20.35 12.44 13.88
CA MET A 42 21.24 13.39 13.19
C MET A 42 20.62 13.95 11.90
N ASN A 43 20.93 15.21 11.61
CA ASN A 43 20.26 16.10 10.64
C ASN A 43 19.97 15.49 9.25
N PRO A 44 18.70 15.52 8.77
CA PRO A 44 18.25 14.82 7.54
C PRO A 44 18.42 15.60 6.21
N GLN A 45 19.20 16.68 6.18
CA GLN A 45 19.23 17.62 5.04
C GLN A 45 20.19 17.22 3.90
N VAL A 46 21.04 16.21 4.07
CA VAL A 46 22.03 15.84 3.06
C VAL A 46 21.99 14.33 2.86
N THR A 47 21.87 13.87 1.61
CA THR A 47 21.91 12.46 1.13
C THR A 47 20.66 11.57 1.25
N ILE A 48 19.47 12.05 0.86
CA ILE A 48 18.28 11.17 0.71
C ILE A 48 18.18 10.58 -0.71
N ASN A 49 18.52 11.32 -1.76
CA ASN A 49 18.10 10.93 -3.12
C ASN A 49 19.13 10.11 -3.92
N GLY A 50 20.44 10.34 -3.74
CA GLY A 50 21.46 9.58 -4.47
C GLY A 50 21.47 8.10 -4.09
N HIS A 51 21.35 7.82 -2.79
CA HIS A 51 21.36 6.44 -2.31
C HIS A 51 19.99 5.77 -2.49
N ILE A 52 18.86 6.40 -2.13
CA ILE A 52 17.54 5.75 -2.27
C ILE A 52 17.14 5.54 -3.74
N ALA A 53 17.45 6.46 -4.67
CA ALA A 53 17.16 6.24 -6.09
C ALA A 53 17.98 5.06 -6.64
N THR A 54 19.28 5.00 -6.33
CA THR A 54 20.15 3.88 -6.70
C THR A 54 19.71 2.57 -6.02
N LEU A 55 19.18 2.65 -4.81
CA LEU A 55 18.67 1.51 -4.06
C LEU A 55 17.36 0.98 -4.67
N LEU A 56 16.37 1.82 -4.91
CA LEU A 56 15.12 1.40 -5.55
C LEU A 56 15.37 0.87 -6.97
N THR A 57 16.38 1.36 -7.70
CA THR A 57 16.76 0.78 -9.01
C THR A 57 17.22 -0.68 -8.95
N PHE A 58 17.62 -1.19 -7.78
CA PHE A 58 18.01 -2.59 -7.61
C PHE A 58 16.89 -3.51 -7.12
N ILE A 59 15.68 -2.99 -6.91
CA ILE A 59 14.53 -3.82 -6.56
C ILE A 59 14.28 -4.82 -7.70
N LYS A 60 14.48 -6.11 -7.42
CA LYS A 60 14.25 -7.22 -8.34
C LYS A 60 13.12 -8.12 -7.81
N PRO A 61 12.38 -8.80 -8.70
CA PRO A 61 11.43 -9.81 -8.27
C PRO A 61 12.23 -10.94 -7.60
N GLN A 62 11.99 -11.15 -6.31
CA GLN A 62 12.72 -12.14 -5.52
C GLN A 62 11.91 -13.43 -5.37
N SER A 63 10.59 -13.29 -5.28
CA SER A 63 9.68 -14.43 -5.16
C SER A 63 8.36 -14.10 -5.85
N LYS A 64 7.80 -15.12 -6.50
CA LYS A 64 6.51 -15.07 -7.17
C LYS A 64 5.64 -16.17 -6.60
N VAL A 65 4.39 -15.84 -6.32
CA VAL A 65 3.38 -16.85 -6.02
C VAL A 65 2.23 -16.71 -7.00
N ILE A 66 1.96 -17.80 -7.69
CA ILE A 66 0.83 -18.00 -8.58
C ILE A 66 -0.40 -18.21 -7.70
N LEU A 67 -1.39 -17.34 -7.86
CA LEU A 67 -2.68 -17.47 -7.22
C LEU A 67 -3.59 -18.35 -8.10
N ASN A 68 -4.46 -19.13 -7.47
CA ASN A 68 -5.43 -19.96 -8.18
C ASN A 68 -6.38 -19.10 -9.04
N LYS A 69 -7.04 -19.71 -10.03
CA LYS A 69 -8.07 -19.03 -10.87
C LYS A 69 -9.16 -18.37 -10.04
N ASP A 70 -9.40 -18.83 -8.82
CA ASP A 70 -10.36 -18.20 -7.92
C ASP A 70 -10.02 -16.75 -7.55
N PHE A 71 -8.83 -16.23 -7.89
CA PHE A 71 -8.35 -14.88 -7.55
C PHE A 71 -8.34 -13.89 -8.74
N GLU A 72 -9.10 -14.14 -9.82
CA GLU A 72 -9.20 -13.20 -10.96
C GLU A 72 -9.58 -11.77 -10.51
N ASP A 73 -8.88 -10.78 -11.06
CA ASP A 73 -8.98 -9.34 -10.77
C ASP A 73 -8.92 -9.02 -9.26
N PRO A 74 -7.78 -9.24 -8.58
CA PRO A 74 -7.68 -9.03 -7.14
C PRO A 74 -7.80 -7.54 -6.84
N LYS A 75 -8.95 -7.11 -6.30
CA LYS A 75 -9.23 -5.68 -6.07
C LYS A 75 -8.73 -5.15 -4.73
N VAL A 76 -8.27 -6.01 -3.83
CA VAL A 76 -8.10 -5.63 -2.42
C VAL A 76 -6.91 -6.34 -1.82
N ILE A 77 -6.01 -5.58 -1.19
CA ILE A 77 -4.79 -6.04 -0.51
C ILE A 77 -4.52 -5.09 0.64
N MET A 78 -5.13 -5.36 1.78
CA MET A 78 -4.71 -4.73 3.03
C MET A 78 -3.83 -5.71 3.76
N THR A 79 -2.64 -5.27 4.16
CA THR A 79 -1.86 -6.05 5.12
C THR A 79 -1.89 -5.43 6.51
N SER A 80 -2.26 -6.22 7.52
CA SER A 80 -2.22 -5.77 8.91
C SER A 80 -0.78 -5.76 9.40
N ALA A 81 -0.23 -4.56 9.61
CA ALA A 81 1.20 -4.37 9.81
C ALA A 81 1.77 -4.64 11.22
N PRO A 82 1.04 -4.83 12.34
CA PRO A 82 1.75 -5.14 13.58
C PRO A 82 1.94 -6.65 13.85
N ASN A 83 1.08 -7.52 13.29
CA ASN A 83 1.08 -8.97 13.62
C ASN A 83 1.77 -9.81 12.52
N TYR A 84 1.37 -11.07 12.38
CA TYR A 84 2.00 -12.12 11.58
C TYR A 84 1.77 -12.05 10.06
N GLY A 85 1.51 -10.86 9.51
CA GLY A 85 1.22 -10.68 8.09
C GLY A 85 -0.09 -11.34 7.69
N ASN A 86 -1.19 -10.59 7.77
CA ASN A 86 -2.48 -11.04 7.24
C ASN A 86 -2.87 -10.19 6.04
N MET A 87 -3.56 -10.80 5.09
CA MET A 87 -4.02 -10.18 3.86
C MET A 87 -5.43 -10.63 3.52
N LEU A 88 -6.26 -9.70 3.05
CA LEU A 88 -7.48 -10.06 2.34
C LEU A 88 -7.27 -9.95 0.85
N VAL A 89 -7.83 -10.91 0.14
CA VAL A 89 -7.98 -10.84 -1.31
C VAL A 89 -9.43 -11.03 -1.66
N ALA A 90 -9.99 -10.00 -2.26
CA ALA A 90 -11.29 -10.04 -2.89
C ALA A 90 -11.13 -10.49 -4.34
N SER A 91 -11.83 -11.55 -4.70
CA SER A 91 -11.93 -12.02 -6.09
C SER A 91 -13.20 -11.50 -6.75
N LYS A 92 -13.14 -11.33 -8.07
CA LYS A 92 -14.30 -11.10 -8.92
C LYS A 92 -15.34 -12.22 -8.85
N HIS A 93 -14.95 -13.44 -8.45
CA HIS A 93 -15.86 -14.59 -8.33
C HIS A 93 -16.69 -14.63 -7.03
N ARG A 94 -16.83 -13.50 -6.33
CA ARG A 94 -17.66 -13.34 -5.11
C ARG A 94 -17.06 -14.00 -3.87
N LEU A 95 -15.76 -14.28 -3.89
CA LEU A 95 -15.03 -14.89 -2.78
C LEU A 95 -14.08 -13.88 -2.16
N LEU A 96 -14.21 -13.73 -0.85
CA LEU A 96 -13.25 -13.04 -0.02
C LEU A 96 -12.37 -14.09 0.63
N TYR A 97 -11.08 -14.02 0.36
CA TYR A 97 -10.08 -14.89 0.95
C TYR A 97 -9.32 -14.17 2.05
N ASN A 98 -9.16 -14.87 3.16
CA ASN A 98 -8.22 -14.52 4.21
C ASN A 98 -6.92 -15.31 3.97
N ILE A 99 -5.84 -14.61 3.67
CA ILE A 99 -4.54 -15.16 3.30
C ILE A 99 -3.52 -14.74 4.34
N GLY A 100 -2.87 -15.71 4.96
CA GLY A 100 -1.67 -15.44 5.75
C GLY A 100 -0.47 -15.35 4.82
N TYR A 101 0.44 -14.41 5.09
CA TYR A 101 1.69 -14.33 4.35
C TYR A 101 2.88 -14.06 5.25
N GLN A 102 4.04 -14.51 4.80
CA GLN A 102 5.32 -14.29 5.45
C GLN A 102 6.32 -13.89 4.38
N ILE A 103 7.08 -12.82 4.61
CA ILE A 103 8.06 -12.32 3.63
C ILE A 103 9.43 -13.00 3.78
N ASN A 104 9.83 -13.32 5.01
CA ASN A 104 11.16 -13.84 5.31
C ASN A 104 11.10 -15.35 5.64
N PRO A 105 12.02 -16.18 5.11
CA PRO A 105 13.14 -15.85 4.21
C PRO A 105 12.76 -15.73 2.73
N SER A 106 11.64 -16.31 2.33
CA SER A 106 11.02 -16.21 1.00
C SER A 106 9.58 -15.75 1.18
N PHE A 107 9.03 -15.04 0.18
CA PHE A 107 7.62 -14.68 0.21
C PHE A 107 6.75 -15.93 0.06
N GLN A 108 6.02 -16.25 1.12
CA GLN A 108 5.16 -17.43 1.23
C GLN A 108 3.75 -16.99 1.60
N ILE A 109 2.75 -17.65 1.00
CA ILE A 109 1.33 -17.39 1.27
C ILE A 109 0.56 -18.69 1.46
N TRP A 110 -0.45 -18.63 2.31
CA TRP A 110 -1.32 -19.76 2.57
C TRP A 110 -2.75 -19.31 2.83
N ARG A 111 -3.71 -20.13 2.41
CA ARG A 111 -5.13 -19.89 2.67
C ARG A 111 -5.41 -20.12 4.15
N ARG A 112 -6.22 -19.23 4.74
CA ARG A 112 -6.69 -19.30 6.14
C ARG A 112 -8.20 -19.31 6.29
N GLY A 113 -8.91 -18.84 5.29
CA GLY A 113 -10.36 -18.83 5.29
C GLY A 113 -10.89 -18.22 4.02
N HIS A 114 -12.16 -18.47 3.76
CA HIS A 114 -12.87 -17.82 2.67
C HIS A 114 -14.33 -17.60 3.06
N CYS A 115 -14.96 -16.63 2.42
CA CYS A 115 -16.40 -16.42 2.53
C CYS A 115 -16.94 -15.88 1.22
N ARG A 116 -18.17 -16.27 0.90
CA ARG A 116 -18.90 -15.70 -0.21
C ARG A 116 -19.61 -14.43 0.25
N TYR A 117 -19.16 -13.28 -0.26
CA TYR A 117 -19.66 -11.99 0.22
C TYR A 117 -20.92 -11.50 -0.52
N SER A 118 -21.29 -12.07 -1.67
CA SER A 118 -22.49 -11.64 -2.41
C SER A 118 -23.21 -12.79 -3.13
N LEU A 119 -24.53 -12.62 -3.25
CA LEU A 119 -25.44 -13.50 -3.98
C LEU A 119 -25.61 -13.07 -5.45
N GLU A 120 -25.47 -11.78 -5.75
CA GLU A 120 -25.68 -11.22 -7.09
C GLU A 120 -24.46 -11.41 -8.01
N GLU A 121 -24.72 -11.75 -9.27
CA GLU A 121 -23.69 -12.22 -10.22
C GLU A 121 -22.72 -11.14 -10.72
N TYR A 122 -23.10 -9.87 -10.72
CA TYR A 122 -22.31 -8.77 -11.32
C TYR A 122 -21.76 -7.77 -10.30
N THR A 123 -21.53 -8.22 -9.06
CA THR A 123 -21.14 -7.34 -7.96
C THR A 123 -19.63 -7.29 -7.78
N THR A 124 -19.09 -6.08 -7.79
CA THR A 124 -17.66 -5.85 -7.57
C THR A 124 -17.44 -5.19 -6.22
N ILE A 125 -16.34 -5.55 -5.54
CA ILE A 125 -15.91 -4.84 -4.34
C ILE A 125 -15.28 -3.52 -4.75
N THR A 126 -15.67 -2.45 -4.06
CA THR A 126 -15.22 -1.09 -4.36
C THR A 126 -14.26 -0.55 -3.30
N SER A 127 -14.43 -0.92 -2.02
CA SER A 127 -13.42 -0.70 -0.99
C SER A 127 -13.53 -1.68 0.17
N VAL A 128 -12.41 -1.85 0.87
CA VAL A 128 -12.26 -2.75 2.02
C VAL A 128 -11.46 -2.07 3.12
N HIS A 129 -11.91 -2.24 4.35
CA HIS A 129 -11.25 -1.70 5.53
C HIS A 129 -11.12 -2.74 6.63
N TYR A 130 -9.93 -2.87 7.19
CA TYR A 130 -9.69 -3.59 8.42
C TYR A 130 -9.92 -2.67 9.62
N SER A 131 -10.74 -3.14 10.54
CA SER A 131 -10.98 -2.48 11.82
C SER A 131 -10.30 -3.25 12.96
N PHE A 132 -9.49 -2.54 13.73
CA PHE A 132 -8.71 -3.10 14.85
C PHE A 132 -9.33 -2.80 16.21
N LYS A 133 -10.57 -2.32 16.22
CA LYS A 133 -11.29 -1.88 17.41
C LYS A 133 -11.39 -2.96 18.50
N ASN A 134 -11.24 -4.21 18.10
CA ASN A 134 -11.38 -5.40 18.92
C ASN A 134 -10.05 -5.96 19.41
N ALA A 135 -9.04 -5.13 19.71
CA ALA A 135 -7.72 -5.59 20.19
C ALA A 135 -7.79 -6.58 21.38
N SER A 136 -8.83 -6.52 22.21
CA SER A 136 -9.08 -7.42 23.34
C SER A 136 -9.88 -8.69 23.03
N GLN A 137 -10.54 -8.79 21.87
CA GLN A 137 -11.38 -9.93 21.50
C GLN A 137 -10.64 -10.87 20.54
N ASP A 138 -11.07 -12.11 20.42
CA ASP A 138 -10.43 -13.13 19.56
C ASP A 138 -10.75 -12.97 18.06
N TYR A 139 -11.25 -11.81 17.64
CA TYR A 139 -11.59 -11.52 16.25
C TYR A 139 -11.30 -10.08 15.86
N ASP A 140 -10.95 -9.90 14.60
CA ASP A 140 -10.89 -8.63 13.89
C ASP A 140 -12.17 -8.47 13.06
N THR A 141 -12.49 -7.24 12.66
CA THR A 141 -13.64 -6.96 11.81
C THR A 141 -13.20 -6.33 10.50
N VAL A 142 -13.92 -6.67 9.44
CA VAL A 142 -13.67 -6.18 8.10
C VAL A 142 -14.94 -5.58 7.54
N LEU A 143 -14.79 -4.39 7.00
CA LEU A 143 -15.84 -3.66 6.33
C LEU A 143 -15.61 -3.75 4.83
N LEU A 144 -16.63 -4.20 4.10
CA LEU A 144 -16.60 -4.39 2.64
C LEU A 144 -17.72 -3.57 2.04
N SER A 145 -17.42 -2.77 1.02
CA SER A 145 -18.44 -2.12 0.19
C SER A 145 -18.42 -2.69 -1.22
N THR A 146 -19.61 -2.82 -1.79
CA THR A 146 -19.81 -3.42 -3.11
C THR A 146 -20.65 -2.52 -4.00
N SER A 147 -20.50 -2.70 -5.31
CA SER A 147 -21.19 -1.92 -6.34
C SER A 147 -22.71 -2.15 -6.39
N ASP A 148 -23.23 -3.13 -5.65
CA ASP A 148 -24.67 -3.39 -5.47
C ASP A 148 -25.32 -2.52 -4.37
N SER A 149 -24.63 -1.48 -3.90
CA SER A 149 -25.14 -0.59 -2.85
C SER A 149 -25.23 -1.25 -1.46
N THR A 150 -24.46 -2.33 -1.24
CA THR A 150 -24.33 -2.97 0.07
C THR A 150 -22.99 -2.68 0.72
N MET A 151 -23.01 -2.52 2.04
CA MET A 151 -21.83 -2.54 2.89
C MET A 151 -22.02 -3.63 3.94
N ARG A 152 -21.03 -4.52 4.07
CA ARG A 152 -21.08 -5.67 4.97
C ARG A 152 -19.97 -5.57 6.00
N ARG A 153 -20.28 -5.97 7.23
CA ARG A 153 -19.34 -6.15 8.32
C ARG A 153 -19.13 -7.65 8.54
N MET A 154 -17.92 -8.09 8.24
CA MET A 154 -17.48 -9.47 8.39
C MET A 154 -16.61 -9.62 9.63
N VAL A 155 -16.77 -10.73 10.33
CA VAL A 155 -15.93 -11.11 11.46
C VAL A 155 -14.86 -12.06 10.99
N ILE A 156 -13.60 -11.73 11.29
CA ILE A 156 -12.43 -12.54 10.97
C ILE A 156 -11.76 -12.96 12.28
N PRO A 157 -11.66 -14.26 12.58
CA PRO A 157 -10.97 -14.71 13.79
C PRO A 157 -9.50 -14.26 13.78
N LYS A 158 -9.01 -13.77 14.92
CA LYS A 158 -7.61 -13.40 15.08
C LYS A 158 -6.74 -14.61 14.90
N GLN A 159 -5.66 -14.40 14.16
CA GLN A 159 -4.81 -15.49 13.75
C GLN A 159 -3.85 -15.89 14.86
N ARG A 160 -3.86 -17.18 15.20
CA ARG A 160 -2.75 -17.80 15.94
C ARG A 160 -1.52 -17.95 15.03
N PRO A 161 -0.30 -17.92 15.59
CA PRO A 161 0.90 -18.39 14.91
C PRO A 161 0.68 -19.79 14.35
N LEU A 162 1.31 -20.10 13.22
CA LEU A 162 1.28 -21.44 12.65
C LEU A 162 1.87 -22.46 13.64
N SER A 163 1.24 -23.63 13.76
CA SER A 163 1.76 -24.74 14.58
C SER A 163 3.05 -25.31 13.96
N THR A 164 3.80 -26.09 14.74
CA THR A 164 5.00 -26.79 14.24
C THR A 164 4.67 -27.75 13.10
N GLU A 165 3.50 -28.39 13.15
CA GLU A 165 2.99 -29.27 12.08
C GLU A 165 2.66 -28.46 10.82
N GLU A 166 1.96 -27.33 10.96
CA GLU A 166 1.63 -26.46 9.83
C GLU A 166 2.88 -25.90 9.15
N ILE A 167 3.92 -25.58 9.92
CA ILE A 167 5.20 -25.08 9.41
C ILE A 167 5.96 -26.17 8.66
N SER A 168 5.83 -27.44 9.05
CA SER A 168 6.53 -28.54 8.37
C SER A 168 6.18 -28.64 6.89
N HIS A 169 4.98 -28.21 6.48
CA HIS A 169 4.59 -28.13 5.07
C HIS A 169 5.39 -27.13 4.24
N PHE A 170 6.05 -26.17 4.89
CA PHE A 170 6.92 -25.17 4.24
C PHE A 170 8.39 -25.59 4.24
N LEU A 171 8.77 -26.67 4.94
CA LEU A 171 10.16 -27.10 5.08
C LEU A 171 10.53 -28.19 4.08
N ASP A 172 11.79 -28.24 3.68
CA ASP A 172 12.38 -29.33 2.89
C ASP A 172 12.18 -30.71 3.56
N ASP A 173 12.43 -31.80 2.82
CA ASP A 173 12.24 -33.18 3.34
C ASP A 173 13.12 -33.46 4.57
N ALA A 174 14.17 -32.66 4.78
CA ALA A 174 15.07 -32.73 5.94
C ALA A 174 14.60 -31.88 7.13
N GLY A 175 13.59 -31.02 6.98
CA GLY A 175 13.11 -30.10 8.02
C GLY A 175 14.09 -28.97 8.38
N THR A 176 15.08 -28.68 7.52
CA THR A 176 16.19 -27.77 7.82
C THR A 176 16.09 -26.42 7.14
N SER A 177 15.45 -26.34 5.96
CA SER A 177 15.34 -25.12 5.17
C SER A 177 13.93 -24.92 4.63
N ILE A 178 13.56 -23.66 4.35
CA ILE A 178 12.24 -23.30 3.82
C ILE A 178 12.25 -23.49 2.30
N ARG A 179 11.26 -24.20 1.77
CA ARG A 179 11.07 -24.41 0.32
C ARG A 179 10.65 -23.11 -0.36
N ASP A 180 11.07 -22.94 -1.60
CA ASP A 180 10.51 -21.90 -2.47
C ASP A 180 9.23 -22.41 -3.12
N ILE A 181 8.10 -22.17 -2.43
CA ILE A 181 6.77 -22.57 -2.90
C ILE A 181 6.17 -21.43 -3.72
N ASP A 182 5.74 -21.75 -4.93
CA ASP A 182 5.27 -20.82 -5.95
C ASP A 182 3.74 -20.79 -6.11
N HIS A 183 3.00 -21.46 -5.22
CA HIS A 183 1.53 -21.52 -5.22
C HIS A 183 0.95 -21.33 -3.81
N VAL A 184 -0.35 -21.04 -3.73
CA VAL A 184 -1.05 -20.91 -2.43
C VAL A 184 -1.14 -22.26 -1.75
N LEU A 185 -0.66 -22.36 -0.51
CA LEU A 185 -0.84 -23.56 0.31
C LEU A 185 -2.18 -23.56 1.04
N ASP A 186 -2.91 -24.67 0.97
CA ASP A 186 -4.11 -24.92 1.76
C ASP A 186 -3.73 -25.75 3.01
N LEU A 187 -3.78 -25.13 4.19
CA LEU A 187 -3.45 -25.82 5.44
C LEU A 187 -4.67 -26.58 6.02
N PRO A 188 -4.50 -27.73 6.70
CA PRO A 188 -5.62 -28.55 7.17
C PRO A 188 -6.59 -27.85 8.14
N SER A 189 -6.15 -26.78 8.80
CA SER A 189 -6.90 -25.96 9.76
C SER A 189 -7.61 -24.74 9.12
N SER A 190 -7.61 -24.61 7.79
CA SER A 190 -7.76 -23.32 7.08
C SER A 190 -9.13 -22.94 6.51
N ALA A 191 -10.20 -23.70 6.76
CA ALA A 191 -11.51 -23.34 6.22
C ALA A 191 -12.43 -22.78 7.32
N THR A 192 -12.06 -21.66 7.94
CA THR A 192 -13.04 -20.91 8.73
C THR A 192 -13.88 -20.07 7.78
N GLU A 193 -15.17 -20.35 7.74
CA GLU A 193 -16.14 -19.50 7.04
C GLU A 193 -16.23 -18.16 7.79
N LEU A 194 -16.00 -17.06 7.07
CA LEU A 194 -16.14 -15.74 7.67
C LEU A 194 -17.62 -15.43 7.86
N LYS A 195 -17.98 -14.94 9.04
CA LYS A 195 -19.37 -14.68 9.40
C LYS A 195 -19.74 -13.22 9.14
N GLU A 196 -20.89 -13.00 8.52
CA GLU A 196 -21.50 -11.68 8.42
C GLU A 196 -22.15 -11.31 9.77
N GLU A 197 -21.78 -10.15 10.30
CA GLU A 197 -22.31 -9.62 11.57
C GLU A 197 -23.38 -8.55 11.34
N ALA A 198 -23.19 -7.70 10.33
CA ALA A 198 -24.13 -6.64 9.99
C ALA A 198 -24.05 -6.28 8.50
N MET A 199 -25.16 -5.76 7.99
CA MET A 199 -25.28 -5.26 6.62
C MET A 199 -26.00 -3.90 6.62
N PHE A 200 -25.50 -2.99 5.79
CA PHE A 200 -26.19 -1.78 5.39
C PHE A 200 -26.48 -1.84 3.89
N PHE A 201 -27.68 -1.42 3.51
CA PHE A 201 -28.11 -1.36 2.12
C PHE A 201 -28.75 0.00 1.81
N ALA A 202 -28.40 0.57 0.66
CA ALA A 202 -29.07 1.75 0.12
C ALA A 202 -29.68 1.44 -1.24
N SER A 203 -30.96 1.74 -1.45
CA SER A 203 -31.58 1.42 -2.74
C SER A 203 -31.15 2.39 -3.84
N ARG A 204 -30.84 1.84 -5.02
CA ARG A 204 -30.56 2.58 -6.26
C ARG A 204 -29.39 3.57 -6.14
N ASP A 205 -28.35 3.28 -5.35
CA ASP A 205 -27.19 4.16 -5.18
C ASP A 205 -25.87 3.38 -5.13
N MET A 206 -25.05 3.47 -6.18
CA MET A 206 -23.83 2.67 -6.25
C MET A 206 -22.74 3.21 -5.33
N PHE A 207 -22.14 2.35 -4.51
CA PHE A 207 -21.04 2.71 -3.62
C PHE A 207 -19.70 2.59 -4.32
N TRP A 208 -18.99 3.72 -4.41
CA TRP A 208 -17.67 3.81 -5.06
C TRP A 208 -16.52 3.68 -4.07
N THR A 209 -16.69 4.15 -2.84
CA THR A 209 -15.63 4.19 -1.83
C THR A 209 -16.24 4.16 -0.43
N SER A 210 -15.42 3.74 0.53
CA SER A 210 -15.71 3.93 1.93
C SER A 210 -14.44 4.33 2.67
N ALA A 211 -14.62 4.85 3.88
CA ALA A 211 -13.56 5.12 4.81
C ALA A 211 -14.07 4.82 6.21
N THR A 212 -13.18 4.37 7.09
CA THR A 212 -13.55 3.97 8.45
C THR A 212 -12.60 4.61 9.44
N ASP A 213 -13.16 5.21 10.48
CA ASP A 213 -12.46 5.71 11.64
C ASP A 213 -12.90 4.90 12.87
N ASP A 214 -12.06 3.92 13.21
CA ASP A 214 -12.29 3.03 14.34
C ASP A 214 -12.35 3.78 15.66
N PHE A 215 -11.56 4.84 15.82
CA PHE A 215 -11.45 5.55 17.10
C PHE A 215 -12.74 6.32 17.40
N TYR A 216 -13.30 6.98 16.39
CA TYR A 216 -14.51 7.81 16.52
C TYR A 216 -15.81 7.10 16.14
N ASP A 217 -15.75 5.78 15.90
CA ASP A 217 -16.92 4.95 15.55
C ASP A 217 -17.67 5.44 14.30
N SER A 218 -16.95 6.00 13.32
CA SER A 218 -17.58 6.57 12.14
C SER A 218 -17.09 5.90 10.87
N THR A 219 -18.05 5.55 10.01
CA THR A 219 -17.81 4.98 8.69
C THR A 219 -18.51 5.84 7.67
N MET A 220 -17.78 6.28 6.66
CA MET A 220 -18.30 7.10 5.58
C MET A 220 -18.37 6.28 4.29
N ILE A 221 -19.45 6.41 3.54
CA ILE A 221 -19.61 5.76 2.24
C ILE A 221 -19.90 6.82 1.18
N GLY A 222 -19.04 6.86 0.15
CA GLY A 222 -19.24 7.65 -1.05
C GLY A 222 -20.06 6.89 -2.08
N GLY A 223 -21.26 7.38 -2.37
CA GLY A 223 -22.13 6.86 -3.41
C GLY A 223 -22.16 7.74 -4.67
N ASP A 224 -22.97 7.31 -5.63
CA ASP A 224 -23.26 8.07 -6.85
C ASP A 224 -24.22 9.24 -6.58
N LYS A 225 -25.21 9.03 -5.69
CA LYS A 225 -26.27 9.99 -5.39
C LYS A 225 -26.19 10.56 -3.98
N HIS A 226 -25.69 9.78 -3.02
CA HIS A 226 -25.57 10.20 -1.63
C HIS A 226 -24.23 9.86 -1.02
N LEU A 227 -23.88 10.65 -0.02
CA LEU A 227 -22.84 10.35 0.95
C LEU A 227 -23.55 9.86 2.23
N TYR A 228 -23.13 8.71 2.76
CA TYR A 228 -23.71 8.12 3.97
C TYR A 228 -22.71 8.18 5.12
N GLN A 229 -23.21 8.51 6.31
CA GLN A 229 -22.47 8.35 7.57
C GLN A 229 -23.11 7.23 8.37
N LEU A 230 -22.31 6.22 8.68
CA LEU A 230 -22.67 5.07 9.48
C LEU A 230 -21.81 5.03 10.75
N THR A 231 -22.26 4.26 11.73
CA THR A 231 -21.44 3.80 12.86
C THR A 231 -20.60 2.58 12.47
N SER A 232 -19.65 2.13 13.30
CA SER A 232 -18.95 0.85 13.03
C SER A 232 -19.87 -0.37 13.09
N SER A 233 -21.05 -0.24 13.71
CA SER A 233 -22.13 -1.24 13.68
C SER A 233 -23.03 -1.13 12.45
N LEU A 234 -22.63 -0.34 11.44
CA LEU A 234 -23.36 -0.09 10.21
C LEU A 234 -24.75 0.53 10.41
N ARG A 235 -24.98 1.22 11.54
CA ARG A 235 -26.21 2.00 11.74
C ARG A 235 -26.07 3.35 11.09
N ARG A 236 -27.06 3.74 10.29
CA ARG A 236 -27.06 5.04 9.61
C ARG A 236 -27.29 6.18 10.60
N VAL A 237 -26.29 7.07 10.70
CA VAL A 237 -26.35 8.33 11.44
C VAL A 237 -27.00 9.40 10.57
N GLY A 238 -26.55 9.51 9.32
CA GLY A 238 -27.00 10.55 8.41
C GLY A 238 -26.76 10.22 6.94
N SER A 239 -27.36 11.00 6.05
CA SER A 239 -27.07 10.94 4.62
C SER A 239 -27.23 12.30 3.99
N ARG A 240 -26.44 12.59 2.97
CA ARG A 240 -26.53 13.84 2.21
C ARG A 240 -26.53 13.56 0.73
N LYS A 241 -27.45 14.20 -0.02
CA LYS A 241 -27.45 14.13 -1.48
C LYS A 241 -26.22 14.86 -2.03
N VAL A 242 -25.49 14.20 -2.92
CA VAL A 242 -24.34 14.77 -3.63
C VAL A 242 -24.72 15.20 -5.04
N ARG A 243 -23.95 16.13 -5.60
CA ARG A 243 -24.18 16.64 -6.98
C ARG A 243 -23.41 15.84 -8.02
N SER A 244 -22.36 15.15 -7.61
CA SER A 244 -21.47 14.34 -8.43
C SER A 244 -21.05 13.12 -7.61
N SER A 245 -20.76 12.01 -8.27
CA SER A 245 -20.36 10.75 -7.65
C SER A 245 -19.15 10.97 -6.75
N VAL A 246 -19.12 10.35 -5.57
CA VAL A 246 -17.99 10.46 -4.64
C VAL A 246 -17.04 9.30 -4.88
N PHE A 247 -15.86 9.58 -5.41
CA PHE A 247 -14.87 8.55 -5.74
C PHE A 247 -13.88 8.28 -4.62
N ASP A 248 -13.63 9.26 -3.74
CA ASP A 248 -12.82 9.00 -2.55
C ASP A 248 -13.28 9.77 -1.32
N VAL A 249 -13.05 9.17 -0.15
CA VAL A 249 -13.39 9.74 1.15
C VAL A 249 -12.23 9.50 2.10
N HIS A 250 -11.81 10.52 2.84
CA HIS A 250 -10.66 10.44 3.74
C HIS A 250 -10.93 11.17 5.06
N PHE A 251 -10.92 10.44 6.18
CA PHE A 251 -10.98 11.06 7.50
C PHE A 251 -9.70 11.83 7.80
N SER A 252 -9.84 13.04 8.35
CA SER A 252 -8.66 13.79 8.77
C SER A 252 -8.10 13.21 10.07
N LYS A 253 -6.83 12.83 10.05
CA LYS A 253 -6.10 12.35 11.24
C LYS A 253 -5.81 13.49 12.22
N ASN A 254 -5.73 14.72 11.73
CA ASN A 254 -5.44 15.90 12.55
C ASN A 254 -6.70 16.52 13.14
N GLN A 255 -7.83 16.43 12.42
CA GLN A 255 -9.12 16.94 12.86
C GLN A 255 -10.16 15.81 12.72
N PRO A 256 -10.32 14.97 13.75
CA PRO A 256 -11.10 13.73 13.66
C PRO A 256 -12.60 13.94 13.40
N ALA A 257 -13.09 15.13 13.71
CA ALA A 257 -14.44 15.56 13.36
C ALA A 257 -14.62 15.87 11.87
N ASN A 258 -13.56 15.84 11.06
CA ASN A 258 -13.59 16.28 9.68
C ASN A 258 -13.24 15.16 8.70
N CYS A 259 -13.86 15.23 7.54
CA CYS A 259 -13.66 14.28 6.46
C CYS A 259 -13.53 15.02 5.12
N TYR A 260 -12.53 14.66 4.33
CA TYR A 260 -12.37 15.12 2.95
C TYR A 260 -13.18 14.23 2.03
N VAL A 261 -13.86 14.85 1.07
CA VAL A 261 -14.70 14.18 0.07
C VAL A 261 -14.22 14.63 -1.31
N GLY A 262 -13.75 13.65 -2.10
CA GLY A 262 -13.28 13.81 -3.47
C GLY A 262 -14.35 13.34 -4.44
N SER A 263 -14.80 14.24 -5.30
CA SER A 263 -15.89 13.98 -6.23
C SER A 263 -15.38 13.73 -7.66
N ARG A 264 -16.22 13.09 -8.47
CA ARG A 264 -15.98 12.84 -9.90
C ARG A 264 -15.86 14.14 -10.71
N ASP A 265 -16.44 15.24 -10.25
CA ASP A 265 -16.32 16.55 -10.88
C ASP A 265 -14.99 17.27 -10.57
N GLY A 266 -14.06 16.61 -9.86
CA GLY A 266 -12.79 17.23 -9.42
C GLY A 266 -12.92 18.06 -8.15
N SER A 267 -14.13 18.25 -7.61
CA SER A 267 -14.31 19.03 -6.40
C SER A 267 -13.82 18.29 -5.16
N ILE A 268 -13.03 18.99 -4.34
CA ILE A 268 -12.57 18.52 -3.04
C ILE A 268 -13.27 19.35 -1.97
N LYS A 269 -14.07 18.68 -1.14
CA LYS A 269 -14.87 19.30 -0.09
C LYS A 269 -14.45 18.79 1.27
N LEU A 270 -14.40 19.69 2.25
CA LEU A 270 -14.27 19.34 3.65
C LEU A 270 -15.66 19.24 4.27
N MET A 271 -15.89 18.21 5.07
CA MET A 271 -17.14 17.99 5.75
C MET A 271 -16.91 17.85 7.25
N ASP A 272 -17.70 18.57 8.04
CA ASP A 272 -17.73 18.44 9.51
C ASP A 272 -18.79 17.42 9.92
N LEU A 273 -18.37 16.41 10.67
CA LEU A 273 -19.14 15.27 11.15
C LEU A 273 -19.84 15.54 12.48
N ARG A 274 -19.49 16.62 13.19
CA ARG A 274 -20.17 17.01 14.44
C ARG A 274 -21.55 17.60 14.17
N GLU A 275 -21.68 18.27 13.03
CA GLU A 275 -22.95 18.83 12.62
C GLU A 275 -23.80 17.75 11.94
N ASN A 276 -25.00 17.50 12.47
CA ASN A 276 -25.95 16.54 11.90
C ASN A 276 -26.43 16.93 10.47
N THR A 277 -25.98 18.07 9.95
CA THR A 277 -26.31 18.55 8.60
C THR A 277 -25.25 18.23 7.54
N MET A 278 -24.15 17.55 7.92
CA MET A 278 -23.12 17.08 6.99
C MET A 278 -22.62 18.19 6.05
N ARG A 279 -22.31 19.39 6.60
CA ARG A 279 -22.04 20.58 5.78
C ARG A 279 -20.75 20.44 5.00
N PHE A 280 -20.81 20.80 3.72
CA PHE A 280 -19.63 20.89 2.87
C PHE A 280 -19.08 22.31 2.87
N ASN A 281 -17.79 22.42 3.16
CA ASN A 281 -16.96 23.56 2.84
C ASN A 281 -16.12 23.22 1.61
N PHE A 282 -16.29 23.98 0.53
CA PHE A 282 -15.49 23.79 -0.68
C PHE A 282 -14.04 24.22 -0.43
N MET A 283 -13.09 23.34 -0.76
CA MET A 283 -11.66 23.56 -0.52
C MET A 283 -10.94 23.89 -1.83
N PHE A 284 -10.95 22.95 -2.77
CA PHE A 284 -10.13 22.98 -3.99
C PHE A 284 -10.87 22.34 -5.17
N GLU A 285 -10.33 22.57 -6.36
CA GLU A 285 -10.76 21.98 -7.61
C GLU A 285 -9.54 21.31 -8.27
N ALA A 286 -9.57 19.99 -8.37
CA ALA A 286 -8.57 19.24 -9.11
C ALA A 286 -8.85 19.33 -10.62
N SER A 287 -7.83 19.05 -11.43
CA SER A 287 -7.93 19.09 -12.90
C SER A 287 -8.92 18.08 -13.48
N SER A 288 -9.24 17.00 -12.75
CA SER A 288 -10.11 15.90 -13.18
C SER A 288 -10.69 15.16 -11.97
N SER A 289 -11.46 14.09 -12.19
CA SER A 289 -12.07 13.27 -11.14
C SER A 289 -11.05 12.81 -10.11
N VAL A 290 -11.30 13.08 -8.83
CA VAL A 290 -10.40 12.69 -7.74
C VAL A 290 -10.59 11.21 -7.42
N THR A 291 -9.58 10.38 -7.68
CA THR A 291 -9.65 8.91 -7.49
C THR A 291 -9.08 8.46 -6.15
N LYS A 292 -8.09 9.18 -5.61
CA LYS A 292 -7.50 8.92 -4.28
C LYS A 292 -7.09 10.22 -3.58
N MET A 293 -7.17 10.22 -2.25
CA MET A 293 -6.77 11.31 -1.37
C MET A 293 -6.02 10.77 -0.15
N ALA A 294 -5.02 11.54 0.31
CA ALA A 294 -4.30 11.24 1.54
C ALA A 294 -3.86 12.52 2.24
N GLU A 295 -4.13 12.63 3.55
CA GLU A 295 -3.56 13.68 4.38
C GLU A 295 -2.07 13.40 4.64
N LEU A 296 -1.18 14.27 4.16
CA LEU A 296 0.28 14.13 4.30
C LEU A 296 0.78 14.70 5.63
N ASP A 297 0.23 15.85 6.02
CA ASP A 297 0.49 16.52 7.30
C ASP A 297 -0.74 17.37 7.69
N ARG A 298 -0.62 18.20 8.74
CA ARG A 298 -1.71 19.07 9.23
C ARG A 298 -2.29 20.05 8.21
N HIS A 299 -1.53 20.35 7.16
CA HIS A 299 -1.86 21.39 6.21
C HIS A 299 -1.80 20.90 4.78
N GLN A 300 -1.34 19.70 4.51
CA GLN A 300 -1.14 19.17 3.17
C GLN A 300 -2.06 17.99 2.89
N LEU A 301 -2.81 18.12 1.80
CA LEU A 301 -3.62 17.06 1.22
C LEU A 301 -2.98 16.66 -0.11
N LEU A 302 -2.78 15.36 -0.31
CA LEU A 302 -2.42 14.79 -1.60
C LEU A 302 -3.69 14.29 -2.29
N THR A 303 -3.82 14.57 -3.59
CA THR A 303 -4.86 14.00 -4.43
C THR A 303 -4.27 13.37 -5.68
N VAL A 304 -4.86 12.25 -6.09
CA VAL A 304 -4.61 11.61 -7.39
C VAL A 304 -5.88 11.73 -8.20
N SER A 305 -5.74 12.19 -9.43
CA SER A 305 -6.83 12.42 -10.37
C SER A 305 -6.82 11.37 -11.48
N MET A 306 -7.98 11.18 -12.13
CA MET A 306 -8.17 10.21 -13.20
C MET A 306 -7.33 10.52 -14.45
N ASP A 307 -6.97 11.78 -14.69
CA ASP A 307 -6.10 12.22 -15.79
C ASP A 307 -4.59 11.99 -15.52
N GLY A 308 -4.27 11.34 -14.40
CA GLY A 308 -2.89 11.09 -13.98
C GLY A 308 -2.24 12.24 -13.21
N SER A 309 -2.94 13.33 -12.94
CA SER A 309 -2.43 14.41 -12.10
C SER A 309 -2.30 13.96 -10.65
N ILE A 310 -1.15 14.25 -10.04
CA ILE A 310 -0.91 14.01 -8.62
C ILE A 310 -0.56 15.36 -7.99
N ASP A 311 -1.49 15.90 -7.22
CA ASP A 311 -1.42 17.25 -6.68
C ASP A 311 -1.31 17.25 -5.16
N ILE A 312 -0.54 18.21 -4.64
CA ILE A 312 -0.39 18.49 -3.21
C ILE A 312 -0.94 19.89 -2.98
N TRP A 313 -1.91 19.97 -2.08
CA TRP A 313 -2.64 21.18 -1.73
C TRP A 313 -2.21 21.67 -0.35
N ASP A 314 -2.31 22.98 -0.11
CA ASP A 314 -2.17 23.55 1.24
C ASP A 314 -3.55 24.01 1.73
N ASN A 315 -4.07 23.34 2.76
CA ASN A 315 -5.37 23.59 3.39
C ASN A 315 -5.49 24.99 4.01
N ARG A 316 -4.38 25.73 4.13
CA ARG A 316 -4.38 27.14 4.55
C ARG A 316 -4.62 28.10 3.38
N ARG A 317 -4.44 27.63 2.15
CA ARG A 317 -4.61 28.39 0.89
C ARG A 317 -5.84 27.88 0.14
N LEU A 318 -7.00 28.05 0.73
CA LEU A 318 -8.27 27.61 0.13
C LEU A 318 -8.49 28.25 -1.24
N ARG A 319 -9.06 27.49 -2.18
CA ARG A 319 -9.41 27.93 -3.54
C ARG A 319 -8.22 28.47 -4.33
N SER A 320 -7.05 27.85 -4.14
CA SER A 320 -5.84 28.16 -4.89
C SER A 320 -5.34 26.93 -5.63
N ASP A 321 -4.47 27.16 -6.62
CA ASP A 321 -3.75 26.13 -7.34
C ASP A 321 -2.93 25.23 -6.39
N PRO A 322 -2.64 23.98 -6.77
CA PRO A 322 -1.87 23.09 -5.94
C PRO A 322 -0.47 23.67 -5.68
N VAL A 323 0.01 23.53 -4.44
CA VAL A 323 1.35 24.02 -4.06
C VAL A 323 2.46 23.20 -4.71
N ARG A 324 2.14 21.97 -5.15
CA ARG A 324 3.04 21.12 -5.94
C ARG A 324 2.23 20.11 -6.74
N SER A 325 2.73 19.77 -7.93
CA SER A 325 2.26 18.64 -8.72
C SER A 325 3.40 17.68 -9.01
N LEU A 326 3.21 16.40 -8.69
CA LEU A 326 4.12 15.31 -9.05
C LEU A 326 3.80 14.85 -10.47
N LYS A 327 4.83 14.77 -11.33
CA LYS A 327 4.73 14.47 -12.75
C LYS A 327 5.11 13.01 -13.03
N GLY A 328 4.68 12.52 -14.19
CA GLY A 328 5.11 11.25 -14.76
C GLY A 328 4.17 10.06 -14.53
N HIS A 329 3.13 10.23 -13.69
CA HIS A 329 2.02 9.28 -13.62
C HIS A 329 1.19 9.35 -14.92
N ARG A 330 0.69 8.20 -15.36
CA ARG A 330 -0.08 8.06 -16.60
C ARG A 330 -1.32 7.24 -16.29
N ASN A 331 -2.46 7.90 -16.36
CA ASN A 331 -3.79 7.33 -16.16
C ASN A 331 -4.71 8.06 -17.13
N GLU A 332 -5.55 7.32 -17.84
CA GLU A 332 -6.43 7.90 -18.87
C GLU A 332 -7.91 7.67 -18.51
N ALA A 333 -8.25 6.55 -17.86
CA ALA A 333 -9.65 6.23 -17.60
C ALA A 333 -9.92 5.45 -16.30
N THR A 334 -8.91 4.87 -15.66
CA THR A 334 -9.15 3.91 -14.58
C THR A 334 -9.09 4.57 -13.21
N HIS A 335 -10.10 4.32 -12.37
CA HIS A 335 -10.11 4.76 -10.96
C HIS A 335 -9.55 3.69 -10.00
N ASN A 336 -9.51 2.43 -10.43
CA ASN A 336 -9.07 1.27 -9.64
C ASN A 336 -7.60 0.91 -9.90
N LEU A 337 -6.72 1.90 -9.74
CA LEU A 337 -5.27 1.69 -9.81
C LEU A 337 -4.70 1.53 -8.42
N ALA A 338 -3.65 0.71 -8.29
CA ALA A 338 -2.96 0.53 -7.03
C ALA A 338 -2.40 1.85 -6.51
N PHE A 339 -2.68 2.13 -5.24
CA PHE A 339 -2.21 3.31 -4.53
C PHE A 339 -1.79 2.89 -3.13
N ASP A 340 -0.60 3.32 -2.71
CA ASP A 340 -0.14 3.17 -1.33
C ASP A 340 0.74 4.35 -0.92
N ILE A 341 0.74 4.69 0.37
CA ILE A 341 1.47 5.84 0.88
C ILE A 341 2.13 5.53 2.23
N ASP A 342 3.43 5.82 2.31
CA ASP A 342 4.18 5.80 3.55
C ASP A 342 4.43 7.24 4.04
N LEU A 343 3.74 7.59 5.12
CA LEU A 343 3.84 8.90 5.77
C LEU A 343 5.17 9.07 6.53
N ASP A 344 5.73 7.99 7.08
CA ASP A 344 6.96 8.05 7.88
C ASP A 344 8.16 8.35 6.98
N ASN A 345 8.22 7.67 5.83
CA ASN A 345 9.31 7.86 4.86
C ASN A 345 9.02 8.86 3.75
N LYS A 346 7.81 9.40 3.71
CA LYS A 346 7.34 10.38 2.72
C LYS A 346 7.40 9.86 1.27
N MET A 347 6.90 8.63 1.10
CA MET A 347 6.90 7.90 -0.17
C MET A 347 5.48 7.63 -0.64
N LEU A 348 5.26 7.82 -1.94
CA LEU A 348 3.99 7.55 -2.61
C LEU A 348 4.21 6.49 -3.67
N LEU A 349 3.34 5.49 -3.73
CA LEU A 349 3.27 4.48 -4.78
C LEU A 349 1.96 4.62 -5.55
N VAL A 350 2.06 4.69 -6.88
CA VAL A 350 0.88 4.71 -7.77
C VAL A 350 1.15 3.85 -9.00
N ALA A 351 0.21 2.96 -9.35
CA ALA A 351 0.18 2.25 -10.63
C ALA A 351 -0.45 3.10 -11.73
N GLY A 352 0.00 2.97 -12.97
CA GLY A 352 -0.58 3.63 -14.14
C GLY A 352 -1.31 2.67 -15.08
N ASP A 353 -2.20 3.23 -15.90
CA ASP A 353 -2.85 2.52 -17.02
C ASP A 353 -1.83 2.03 -18.06
N ASP A 354 -0.63 2.63 -18.08
CA ASP A 354 0.48 2.21 -18.94
C ASP A 354 1.19 0.92 -18.48
N GLY A 355 0.66 0.26 -17.43
CA GLY A 355 1.18 -0.98 -16.87
C GLY A 355 2.43 -0.79 -16.02
N HIS A 356 2.78 0.44 -15.63
CA HIS A 356 3.95 0.71 -14.80
C HIS A 356 3.55 1.16 -13.39
N VAL A 357 4.21 0.60 -12.38
CA VAL A 357 4.17 1.07 -11.00
C VAL A 357 5.30 2.07 -10.78
N ARG A 358 4.99 3.20 -10.15
CA ARG A 358 5.94 4.27 -9.90
C ARG A 358 5.94 4.64 -8.43
N ILE A 359 7.10 5.10 -7.97
CA ILE A 359 7.28 5.59 -6.60
C ILE A 359 7.82 7.01 -6.65
N TRP A 360 7.23 7.92 -5.87
CA TRP A 360 7.68 9.29 -5.69
C TRP A 360 8.09 9.53 -4.24
N SER A 361 9.05 10.43 -4.04
CA SER A 361 9.21 11.09 -2.74
C SER A 361 8.51 12.45 -2.80
N TYR A 362 7.55 12.68 -1.90
CA TYR A 362 6.87 13.98 -1.83
C TYR A 362 7.53 14.94 -0.84
N SER A 363 8.66 14.55 -0.23
CA SER A 363 9.41 15.40 0.69
C SER A 363 10.16 16.56 0.01
N ASN A 364 10.60 16.40 -1.24
CA ASN A 364 11.48 17.35 -1.92
C ASN A 364 10.73 18.24 -2.91
N CYS A 365 10.75 19.56 -2.68
CA CYS A 365 10.12 20.57 -3.54
C CYS A 365 10.72 20.67 -4.94
N GLN A 366 11.96 20.22 -5.15
CA GLN A 366 12.67 20.39 -6.42
C GLN A 366 12.52 19.20 -7.37
N HIS A 367 12.04 18.06 -6.90
CA HIS A 367 11.94 16.84 -7.69
C HIS A 367 10.51 16.33 -7.77
N ASN A 368 9.89 16.56 -8.92
CA ASN A 368 8.50 16.16 -9.15
C ASN A 368 8.38 14.86 -9.96
N GLN A 369 9.49 14.30 -10.44
CA GLN A 369 9.50 13.04 -11.20
C GLN A 369 9.54 11.82 -10.26
N PRO A 370 9.13 10.62 -10.74
CA PRO A 370 9.24 9.41 -9.95
C PRO A 370 10.71 9.07 -9.66
N VAL A 371 10.96 8.58 -8.45
CA VAL A 371 12.27 8.07 -7.99
C VAL A 371 12.52 6.65 -8.51
N TRP A 372 11.44 5.89 -8.76
CA TRP A 372 11.51 4.55 -9.31
C TRP A 372 10.34 4.25 -10.24
N LYS A 373 10.59 3.38 -11.22
CA LYS A 373 9.62 2.89 -12.19
C LYS A 373 9.84 1.39 -12.41
N SER A 374 8.77 0.60 -12.32
CA SER A 374 8.79 -0.84 -12.58
C SER A 374 8.96 -1.16 -14.07
N ASN A 375 9.27 -2.42 -14.37
CA ASN A 375 9.02 -2.98 -15.70
C ASN A 375 7.52 -2.93 -16.04
N LYS A 376 7.21 -2.99 -17.33
CA LYS A 376 5.82 -2.94 -17.80
C LYS A 376 5.12 -4.26 -17.45
N PHE A 377 4.01 -4.17 -16.72
CA PHE A 377 3.08 -5.26 -16.53
C PHE A 377 2.11 -5.33 -17.73
N PRO A 378 1.70 -6.54 -18.13
CA PRO A 378 0.78 -6.70 -19.26
C PRO A 378 -0.58 -6.07 -19.00
N LYS A 379 -1.07 -6.15 -17.75
CA LYS A 379 -2.33 -5.55 -17.31
C LYS A 379 -2.15 -4.45 -16.27
N PRO A 380 -3.14 -3.56 -16.11
CA PRO A 380 -3.15 -2.57 -15.03
C PRO A 380 -3.03 -3.24 -13.66
N VAL A 381 -2.19 -2.66 -12.81
CA VAL A 381 -1.95 -3.16 -11.45
C VAL A 381 -3.03 -2.57 -10.53
N THR A 382 -3.92 -3.43 -10.06
CA THR A 382 -5.08 -3.06 -9.22
C THR A 382 -4.71 -2.90 -7.75
N ALA A 383 -3.67 -3.60 -7.30
CA ALA A 383 -3.25 -3.52 -5.90
C ALA A 383 -1.74 -3.72 -5.73
N ALA A 384 -1.18 -2.91 -4.83
CA ALA A 384 0.23 -2.93 -4.47
C ALA A 384 0.39 -2.39 -3.05
N LYS A 385 1.44 -2.84 -2.36
CA LYS A 385 1.78 -2.40 -1.01
C LYS A 385 3.28 -2.23 -0.84
N LEU A 386 3.65 -1.07 -0.30
CA LEU A 386 5.00 -0.71 0.05
C LEU A 386 5.31 -1.16 1.49
N PHE A 387 6.50 -1.72 1.69
CA PHE A 387 7.00 -2.12 3.01
C PHE A 387 8.30 -1.40 3.29
N ILE A 388 8.28 -0.46 4.23
CA ILE A 388 9.47 0.26 4.70
C ILE A 388 9.50 0.26 6.24
N ASP A 389 10.68 0.03 6.79
CA ASP A 389 10.99 0.09 8.23
C ASP A 389 10.02 -0.69 9.14
N LYS A 390 9.06 0.02 9.76
CA LYS A 390 8.14 -0.51 10.78
C LYS A 390 6.91 -1.19 10.19
N GLN A 391 6.70 -1.08 8.88
CA GLN A 391 5.51 -1.64 8.21
C GLN A 391 5.63 -3.14 7.90
N PHE A 392 6.79 -3.74 8.18
CA PHE A 392 7.02 -5.17 7.95
C PHE A 392 6.30 -6.03 8.98
N PRO A 393 5.66 -7.13 8.54
CA PRO A 393 5.01 -8.07 9.46
C PRO A 393 6.04 -8.70 10.41
N THR A 394 5.60 -8.97 11.65
CA THR A 394 6.44 -9.64 12.62
C THR A 394 6.67 -11.09 12.22
N ILE A 395 7.91 -11.56 12.40
CA ILE A 395 8.24 -12.96 12.13
C ILE A 395 7.49 -13.82 13.15
N GLN A 396 6.77 -14.83 12.68
CA GLN A 396 6.05 -15.73 13.58
C GLN A 396 7.02 -16.46 14.51
N PRO A 397 6.67 -16.70 15.79
CA PRO A 397 7.56 -17.30 16.79
C PRO A 397 8.25 -18.58 16.29
N ASN A 398 7.48 -19.50 15.72
CA ASN A 398 7.98 -20.79 15.24
C ASN A 398 8.79 -20.67 13.93
N TRP A 399 8.66 -19.56 13.21
CA TRP A 399 9.41 -19.26 11.98
C TRP A 399 10.82 -18.73 12.28
N SER A 400 11.00 -18.11 13.45
CA SER A 400 12.27 -17.52 13.87
C SER A 400 13.42 -18.55 13.94
N THR A 401 13.10 -19.81 14.24
CA THR A 401 14.05 -20.93 14.28
C THR A 401 14.70 -21.19 12.92
N TYR A 402 13.97 -20.97 11.83
CA TYR A 402 14.40 -21.23 10.45
C TYR A 402 14.88 -19.96 9.73
N CYS A 403 14.50 -18.78 10.24
CA CYS A 403 14.92 -17.48 9.73
C CYS A 403 16.30 -17.06 10.28
N LYS A 404 17.37 -17.42 9.56
CA LYS A 404 18.73 -16.89 9.83
C LYS A 404 19.04 -15.59 9.08
N LEU A 405 18.19 -15.18 8.14
CA LEU A 405 18.41 -14.01 7.27
C LEU A 405 17.94 -12.70 7.92
N LYS A 406 18.67 -11.61 7.65
CA LYS A 406 18.30 -10.25 8.07
C LYS A 406 17.05 -9.79 7.29
N ARG A 407 16.19 -8.98 7.92
CA ARG A 407 15.04 -8.35 7.26
C ARG A 407 15.51 -7.59 6.01
N HIS A 408 14.91 -7.89 4.85
CA HIS A 408 15.11 -7.13 3.62
C HIS A 408 14.17 -5.92 3.61
N ASN A 409 14.70 -4.75 3.97
CA ASN A 409 14.02 -3.47 3.83
C ASN A 409 14.77 -2.64 2.76
N PRO A 410 14.09 -1.96 1.83
CA PRO A 410 12.65 -1.90 1.58
C PRO A 410 12.14 -3.06 0.70
N GLY A 411 10.82 -3.27 0.72
CA GLY A 411 10.14 -4.26 -0.12
C GLY A 411 8.86 -3.72 -0.74
N LEU A 412 8.43 -4.35 -1.83
CA LEU A 412 7.23 -3.99 -2.57
C LEU A 412 6.48 -5.26 -2.95
N LEU A 413 5.22 -5.33 -2.59
CA LEU A 413 4.33 -6.42 -2.97
C LEU A 413 3.36 -5.92 -4.02
N ILE A 414 3.37 -6.53 -5.21
CA ILE A 414 2.52 -6.15 -6.35
C ILE A 414 1.68 -7.36 -6.76
N TYR A 415 0.42 -7.09 -7.09
CA TYR A 415 -0.49 -8.07 -7.64
C TYR A 415 -0.86 -7.67 -9.04
N SER A 416 -0.73 -8.62 -9.95
CA SER A 416 -0.97 -8.40 -11.37
C SER A 416 -1.43 -9.69 -12.01
N GLU A 417 -2.12 -9.60 -13.13
CA GLU A 417 -2.41 -10.75 -13.98
C GLU A 417 -1.36 -10.88 -15.09
N GLU A 418 -1.02 -12.12 -15.46
CA GLU A 418 -0.23 -12.41 -16.67
C GLU A 418 -1.13 -12.76 -17.87
N ASP A 419 -0.63 -12.48 -19.08
CA ASP A 419 -1.35 -12.62 -20.36
C ASP A 419 -1.36 -14.04 -20.94
N ASP A 420 -0.84 -15.05 -20.21
CA ASP A 420 -0.75 -16.44 -20.70
C ASP A 420 -2.14 -17.12 -20.74
N ASN A 421 -3.01 -16.71 -21.68
CA ASN A 421 -4.32 -17.28 -22.07
C ASN A 421 -5.36 -17.55 -20.97
N ASN A 422 -5.03 -17.38 -19.69
CA ASN A 422 -5.82 -17.78 -18.53
C ASN A 422 -5.90 -16.69 -17.45
N ASN A 423 -5.43 -15.46 -17.72
CA ASN A 423 -5.45 -14.34 -16.78
C ASN A 423 -4.96 -14.72 -15.39
N ILE A 424 -3.79 -15.36 -15.31
CA ILE A 424 -3.33 -15.97 -14.06
C ILE A 424 -2.96 -14.85 -13.08
N PRO A 425 -3.64 -14.75 -11.93
CA PRO A 425 -3.31 -13.75 -10.92
C PRO A 425 -2.02 -14.13 -10.21
N ILE A 426 -1.08 -13.20 -10.10
CA ILE A 426 0.25 -13.43 -9.51
C ILE A 426 0.55 -12.36 -8.48
N ALA A 427 1.00 -12.82 -7.31
CA ALA A 427 1.59 -11.99 -6.27
C ALA A 427 3.12 -12.00 -6.43
N ARG A 428 3.73 -10.84 -6.68
CA ARG A 428 5.19 -10.69 -6.75
C ARG A 428 5.68 -9.86 -5.60
N TYR A 429 6.58 -10.44 -4.82
CA TYR A 429 7.34 -9.70 -3.85
C TYR A 429 8.69 -9.30 -4.43
N PHE A 430 8.92 -8.00 -4.36
CA PHE A 430 10.12 -7.34 -4.83
C PHE A 430 10.89 -6.89 -3.60
N SER A 431 12.11 -7.38 -3.44
CA SER A 431 13.04 -6.92 -2.41
C SER A 431 14.42 -6.71 -2.99
N MET A 432 15.24 -6.02 -2.20
CA MET A 432 16.63 -5.73 -2.52
C MET A 432 17.57 -6.88 -2.15
#